data_AF-A0A921DYK5-F1
#
_entry.id   AF-A0A921DYK5-F1
#
_cell.length_a   1.000
_cell.length_b   1.000
_cell.length_c   1.000
_cell.angle_alpha   90.00
_cell.angle_beta   90.00
_cell.angle_gamma   90.00
#
_symmetry.space_group_name_H-M   'P 1'
#
loop_
_entity.id
_entity.type
_entity.pdbx_description
1 polymer ?
#
loop_
_entity_poly.entity_id
_entity_poly.type
_entity_poly.pdbx_seq_one_letter_code
_entity_poly.pdbx_strand_id
1 'polypeptide(L)'
;MNILKLLDVIEWSIEDAKQYDDGLPAVRGFTIYRDVILYLVSEGKIELTDDQSKFDEYTKTFTISALYKVAEHYRKTNNLPRLLYTQPIYYMKEQKHADYY
;
A
#
# COMPACT_ATOMS: atom_id res chain seq x y z
N MET A 1 -4.81 16.50 4.14
CA MET A 1 -5.16 15.59 5.27
C MET A 1 -3.86 14.94 5.69
N ASN A 2 -3.59 14.73 6.98
CA ASN A 2 -2.31 14.14 7.38
C ASN A 2 -2.29 12.61 7.26
N ILE A 3 -1.10 12.03 7.29
CA ILE A 3 -0.87 10.57 7.17
C ILE A 3 -1.61 9.79 8.27
N LEU A 4 -1.66 10.31 9.50
CA LEU A 4 -2.42 9.66 10.58
C LEU A 4 -3.91 9.52 10.23
N LYS A 5 -4.55 10.61 9.79
CA LYS A 5 -5.97 10.57 9.37
C LYS A 5 -6.17 9.70 8.13
N LEU A 6 -5.20 9.66 7.22
CA LEU A 6 -5.26 8.77 6.06
C LEU A 6 -5.25 7.30 6.51
N LEU A 7 -4.42 6.93 7.48
CA LEU A 7 -4.41 5.57 8.06
C LEU A 7 -5.76 5.21 8.68
N ASP A 8 -6.38 6.14 9.43
CA ASP A 8 -7.71 5.91 10.01
C ASP A 8 -8.77 5.66 8.92
N VAL A 9 -8.74 6.44 7.83
CA VAL A 9 -9.63 6.25 6.69
C VAL A 9 -9.39 4.90 6.01
N ILE A 10 -8.13 4.51 5.81
CA ILE A 10 -7.77 3.22 5.21
C ILE A 10 -8.28 2.05 6.06
N GLU A 11 -8.07 2.09 7.38
CA GLU A 11 -8.56 1.04 8.29
C GLU A 11 -10.08 0.95 8.25
N TRP A 12 -10.77 2.10 8.29
CA TRP A 12 -12.23 2.13 8.14
C TRP A 12 -12.68 1.53 6.79
N SER A 13 -12.02 1.88 5.68
CA SER A 13 -12.32 1.33 4.36
C SER A 13 -12.07 -0.17 4.25
N ILE A 14 -11.07 -0.72 4.96
CA ILE A 14 -10.85 -2.16 5.04
C ILE A 14 -12.02 -2.84 5.76
N GLU A 15 -12.42 -2.32 6.92
CA GLU A 15 -13.52 -2.90 7.71
C GLU A 15 -14.88 -2.77 7.00
N ASP A 16 -15.12 -1.67 6.31
CA ASP A 16 -16.32 -1.49 5.47
C ASP A 16 -16.30 -2.47 4.28
N ALA A 17 -15.20 -2.54 3.52
CA ALA A 17 -15.09 -3.42 2.36
C ALA A 17 -15.25 -4.92 2.70
N LYS A 18 -14.88 -5.35 3.91
CA LYS A 18 -15.10 -6.74 4.37
C LYS A 18 -16.57 -7.13 4.48
N GLN A 19 -17.49 -6.16 4.53
CA GLN A 19 -18.93 -6.41 4.67
C GLN A 19 -19.61 -6.74 3.34
N TYR A 20 -18.93 -6.52 2.21
CA TYR A 20 -19.48 -6.71 0.87
C TYR A 20 -18.82 -7.89 0.16
N ASP A 21 -19.62 -8.70 -0.54
CA ASP A 21 -19.16 -9.90 -1.25
C ASP A 21 -18.10 -9.61 -2.33
N ASP A 22 -18.15 -8.41 -2.92
CA ASP A 22 -17.23 -7.93 -3.94
C ASP A 22 -16.12 -7.01 -3.39
N GLY A 23 -16.04 -6.82 -2.07
CA GLY A 23 -15.08 -5.91 -1.43
C GLY A 23 -13.65 -6.46 -1.31
N LEU A 24 -13.42 -7.73 -1.63
CA LEU A 24 -12.09 -8.36 -1.55
C LEU A 24 -10.98 -7.60 -2.30
N PRO A 25 -11.16 -7.08 -3.53
CA PRO A 25 -10.15 -6.27 -4.20
C PRO A 25 -9.81 -4.98 -3.44
N ALA A 26 -10.82 -4.32 -2.87
CA ALA A 26 -10.63 -3.11 -2.06
C ALA A 26 -9.84 -3.41 -0.79
N VAL A 27 -10.20 -4.48 -0.06
CA VAL A 27 -9.45 -4.97 1.11
C VAL A 27 -7.97 -5.17 0.79
N ARG A 28 -7.66 -5.82 -0.35
CA ARG A 28 -6.27 -6.05 -0.76
C ARG A 28 -5.52 -4.75 -1.05
N GLY A 29 -6.14 -3.85 -1.83
CA GLY A 29 -5.52 -2.57 -2.18
C GLY A 29 -5.22 -1.70 -0.96
N PHE A 30 -6.22 -1.54 -0.08
CA PHE A 30 -6.08 -0.75 1.14
C PHE A 30 -5.11 -1.38 2.14
N THR A 31 -5.08 -2.72 2.25
CA THR A 31 -4.07 -3.42 3.07
C THR A 31 -2.65 -3.13 2.59
N ILE A 32 -2.42 -3.15 1.27
CA ILE A 32 -1.11 -2.80 0.70
C ILE A 32 -0.75 -1.35 1.04
N TYR A 33 -1.65 -0.40 0.84
CA TYR A 33 -1.37 1.01 1.14
C TYR A 33 -1.07 1.25 2.60
N ARG A 34 -1.84 0.65 3.53
CA ARG A 34 -1.55 0.72 4.96
C ARG A 34 -0.12 0.25 5.26
N ASP A 35 0.22 -0.95 4.81
CA ASP A 35 1.51 -1.57 5.13
C ASP A 35 2.68 -0.79 4.48
N VAL A 36 2.47 -0.17 3.32
CA VAL A 36 3.44 0.76 2.71
C VAL A 36 3.59 2.04 3.53
N ILE A 37 2.50 2.66 4.00
CA ILE A 37 2.58 3.84 4.88
C ILE A 37 3.38 3.51 6.13
N LEU A 38 3.05 2.40 6.79
CA LEU A 38 3.74 1.96 8.01
C LEU A 38 5.23 1.70 7.77
N TYR A 39 5.59 1.12 6.62
CA TYR A 39 6.98 0.99 6.20
C TYR A 39 7.68 2.33 6.05
N LEU A 40 7.09 3.28 5.32
CA LEU A 40 7.70 4.59 5.10
C LEU A 40 7.88 5.36 6.41
N VAL A 41 6.94 5.22 7.34
CA VAL A 41 7.06 5.79 8.70
C VAL A 41 8.16 5.09 9.50
N SER A 42 8.24 3.75 9.46
CA SER A 42 9.29 3.01 10.21
C SER A 42 10.70 3.31 9.71
N GLU A 43 10.83 3.59 8.41
CA GLU A 43 12.10 3.97 7.78
C GLU A 43 12.39 5.49 7.88
N GLY A 44 11.53 6.28 8.55
CA GLY A 44 11.70 7.73 8.70
C GLY A 44 11.63 8.52 7.39
N LYS A 45 10.97 7.96 6.35
CA LYS A 45 10.80 8.62 5.04
C LYS A 45 9.63 9.58 4.99
N ILE A 46 8.60 9.32 5.80
CA ILE A 46 7.48 10.21 6.07
C ILE A 46 7.15 10.17 7.56
N GLU A 47 6.46 11.20 8.06
CA GLU A 47 5.96 11.27 9.43
C GLU A 47 4.42 11.16 9.47
N LEU A 48 3.86 10.73 10.60
CA LEU A 48 2.40 10.67 10.78
C LEU A 48 1.71 12.04 10.69
N THR A 49 2.45 13.10 11.00
CA THR A 49 2.02 14.50 10.93
C THR A 49 2.16 15.10 9.54
N ASP A 50 2.88 14.46 8.63
CA ASP A 50 3.02 14.92 7.25
C ASP A 50 1.68 14.96 6.52
N ASP A 51 1.57 15.82 5.51
CA ASP A 51 0.42 15.79 4.61
C ASP A 51 0.46 14.53 3.72
N GLN A 52 -0.73 14.00 3.41
CA GLN A 52 -0.89 12.81 2.57
C GLN A 52 -0.26 12.95 1.19
N SER A 53 -0.06 14.17 0.69
CA SER A 53 0.57 14.41 -0.62
C SER A 53 1.93 13.74 -0.75
N LYS A 54 2.71 13.62 0.34
CA LYS A 54 3.99 12.88 0.34
C LYS A 54 3.81 11.40 0.03
N PHE A 55 2.74 10.78 0.54
CA PHE A 55 2.40 9.40 0.23
C PHE A 55 1.85 9.26 -1.20
N ASP A 56 1.03 10.23 -1.65
CA ASP A 56 0.50 10.26 -3.01
C ASP A 56 1.63 10.35 -4.05
N GLU A 57 2.65 11.18 -3.81
CA GLU A 57 3.85 11.30 -4.66
C GLU A 57 4.63 9.99 -4.74
N TYR A 58 4.80 9.32 -3.60
CA TYR A 58 5.45 8.01 -3.56
C TYR A 58 4.66 6.98 -4.38
N THR A 59 3.37 6.81 -4.11
CA THR A 59 2.55 5.79 -4.76
C THR A 59 2.34 6.01 -6.25
N LYS A 60 2.33 7.26 -6.74
CA LYS A 60 2.28 7.58 -8.17
C LYS A 60 3.49 7.07 -8.96
N THR A 61 4.63 6.90 -8.29
CA THR A 61 5.88 6.47 -8.93
C THR A 61 5.97 4.94 -9.08
N PHE A 62 5.18 4.20 -8.30
CA PHE A 62 5.32 2.75 -8.18
C PHE A 62 4.06 2.01 -8.63
N THR A 63 4.25 0.91 -9.36
CA THR A 63 3.15 0.01 -9.70
C THR A 63 2.62 -0.70 -8.46
N ILE A 64 1.38 -1.19 -8.50
CA ILE A 64 0.82 -1.97 -7.39
C ILE A 64 1.64 -3.23 -7.05
N SER A 65 2.31 -3.85 -8.04
CA SER A 65 3.26 -4.96 -7.84
C SER A 65 4.48 -4.54 -7.01
N ALA A 66 5.01 -3.34 -7.25
CA ALA A 66 6.11 -2.77 -6.48
C ALA A 66 5.68 -2.46 -5.04
N LEU A 67 4.53 -1.81 -4.89
CA LEU A 67 3.94 -1.51 -3.58
C LEU A 67 3.64 -2.79 -2.79
N TYR A 68 3.15 -3.84 -3.45
CA TYR A 68 2.93 -5.15 -2.84
C TYR A 68 4.24 -5.76 -2.28
N LYS A 69 5.36 -5.65 -2.99
CA LYS A 69 6.66 -6.13 -2.48
C LYS A 69 7.13 -5.35 -1.26
N VAL A 70 6.88 -4.04 -1.23
CA VAL A 70 7.19 -3.20 -0.06
C VAL A 70 6.32 -3.62 1.13
N ALA A 71 5.01 -3.81 0.92
CA ALA A 71 4.10 -4.31 1.95
C ALA A 71 4.50 -5.70 2.48
N GLU A 72 4.80 -6.67 1.59
CA GLU A 72 5.31 -7.99 1.98
C GLU A 72 6.63 -7.89 2.76
N HIS A 73 7.52 -6.98 2.38
CA HIS A 73 8.78 -6.75 3.10
C HIS A 73 8.52 -6.24 4.52
N TYR A 74 7.68 -5.21 4.68
CA TYR A 74 7.29 -4.66 5.98
C TYR A 74 6.69 -5.73 6.89
N ARG A 75 5.78 -6.55 6.35
CA ARG A 75 5.15 -7.62 7.14
C ARG A 75 6.18 -8.66 7.56
N LYS A 76 7.09 -9.04 6.67
CA LYS A 76 8.17 -9.98 6.98
C LYS A 76 9.10 -9.45 8.07
N THR A 77 9.50 -8.18 8.01
CA THR A 77 10.41 -7.59 9.02
C THR A 77 9.74 -7.43 10.39
N ASN A 78 8.42 -7.28 10.42
CA ASN A 78 7.63 -7.12 11.65
C ASN A 78 6.93 -8.42 12.12
N ASN A 79 7.30 -9.59 11.58
CA ASN A 79 6.70 -10.90 11.92
C ASN A 79 5.16 -10.96 11.76
N LEU A 80 4.61 -10.25 10.78
CA LEU A 80 3.19 -10.26 10.45
C LEU A 80 2.85 -11.36 9.43
N PRO A 81 1.60 -11.89 9.43
CA PRO A 81 1.16 -12.90 8.46
C PRO A 81 1.30 -12.40 7.02
N ARG A 82 1.75 -13.23 6.07
CA ARG A 82 1.94 -12.82 4.67
C ARG A 82 0.62 -12.46 3.96
N LEU A 83 0.67 -11.58 2.96
CA LEU A 83 -0.48 -11.15 2.18
C LEU A 83 -1.00 -12.25 1.22
N LEU A 84 -0.15 -13.16 0.73
CA LEU A 84 -0.54 -14.34 -0.07
C LEU A 84 -1.49 -14.05 -1.26
N TYR A 85 -1.47 -12.83 -1.81
CA TYR A 85 -2.36 -12.45 -2.91
C TYR A 85 -1.89 -13.06 -4.22
N THR A 86 -2.71 -13.91 -4.84
CA THR A 86 -2.32 -14.71 -6.03
C THR A 86 -2.61 -14.03 -7.37
N GLN A 87 -3.26 -12.86 -7.35
CA GLN A 87 -3.65 -12.15 -8.58
C GLN A 87 -2.41 -11.70 -9.37
N PRO A 88 -2.37 -11.89 -10.70
CA PRO A 88 -1.21 -11.55 -11.52
C PRO A 88 -0.71 -10.11 -11.37
N ILE A 89 -1.63 -9.16 -11.10
CA ILE A 89 -1.32 -7.73 -10.94
C ILE A 89 -0.28 -7.46 -9.84
N TYR A 90 -0.17 -8.33 -8.84
CA TYR A 90 0.80 -8.21 -7.74
C TYR A 90 2.19 -8.80 -8.07
N TYR A 91 2.33 -9.43 -9.24
CA TYR A 91 3.57 -10.08 -9.68
C TYR A 91 4.07 -9.56 -11.04
N MET A 92 3.32 -8.66 -11.69
CA MET A 92 3.76 -8.04 -12.93
C MET A 92 5.12 -7.38 -12.71
N LYS A 93 6.09 -7.67 -13.58
CA LYS A 93 7.36 -6.95 -13.60
C LYS A 93 7.03 -5.48 -13.89
N GLU A 94 7.69 -4.57 -13.18
CA GLU A 94 7.62 -3.16 -13.52
C GLU A 94 7.95 -3.04 -15.00
N GLN A 95 7.01 -2.51 -15.78
CA GLN A 95 7.36 -2.03 -17.10
C GLN A 95 8.34 -0.90 -16.83
N LYS A 96 9.63 -1.12 -17.14
CA LYS A 96 10.54 0.01 -17.32
C LYS A 96 9.77 0.97 -18.21
N HIS A 97 9.67 2.24 -17.82
CA HIS A 97 9.27 3.29 -18.74
C HIS A 97 10.11 3.09 -20.01
N ALA A 98 9.53 2.44 -21.00
CA ALA A 98 10.11 2.32 -22.32
C ALA A 98 9.94 3.72 -22.86
N ASP A 99 11.03 4.47 -22.81
CA ASP A 99 11.43 5.45 -23.81
C ASP A 99 10.31 5.81 -24.78
N TYR A 100 9.40 6.69 -24.35
CA TYR A 100 8.63 7.50 -25.28
C TYR A 100 9.58 8.62 -25.73
N TYR A 101 10.45 8.28 -26.68
CA TYR A 101 11.10 9.25 -27.58
C TYR A 101 10.07 9.79 -28.57
#